data_AF-A0A1U7M298-F1
#
_entry.id   AF-A0A1U7M298-F1
#
_cell.length_a   1.000
_cell.length_b   1.000
_cell.length_c   1.000
_cell.angle_alpha   90.00
_cell.angle_beta   90.00
_cell.angle_gamma   90.00
#
_symmetry.space_group_name_H-M   'P 1'
#
loop_
_entity.id
_entity.type
_entity.pdbx_description
1 polymer ?
#
loop_
_entity_poly.entity_id
_entity_poly.type
_entity_poly.pdbx_seq_one_letter_code
_entity_poly.pdbx_strand_id
1 'polypeptide(L)'
;MNQKNPKDTQNFITSKKHVKEILNHTNINKQDNVIEIGSGKGHFTKELVKMSRWVDSIEIDEDLCQVTQKVVKPFQNIKVIHTDILKFNFPKNKDYKIFGNIPFNISTDIVKKIAFESNSKYSYLIVENGFAKRLQNTKRALGLLLMVELDIRVLKKVPRAYFHPKPNVDSVLIVLERHQPLILKKDYKEYQSFVYKWVNREYRVLFTKNQFRQALKHANVTNINKLSKEQFLSIFNSYKLFQ
;
A
#
# COMPACT_ATOMS: atom_id res chain seq x y z
N MET A 1 -22.62 -4.25 -17.98
CA MET A 1 -21.19 -4.59 -17.91
C MET A 1 -21.06 -5.79 -16.98
N ASN A 2 -20.74 -6.97 -17.51
CA ASN A 2 -20.65 -8.19 -16.72
C ASN A 2 -19.62 -8.02 -15.59
N GLN A 3 -20.08 -8.02 -14.35
CA GLN A 3 -19.19 -8.07 -13.18
C GLN A 3 -18.45 -9.40 -13.25
N LYS A 4 -17.16 -9.36 -13.64
CA LYS A 4 -16.28 -10.52 -13.53
C LYS A 4 -16.23 -10.93 -12.07
N ASN A 5 -16.48 -12.20 -11.79
CA ASN A 5 -16.39 -12.73 -10.45
C ASN A 5 -14.94 -12.55 -9.97
N PRO A 6 -14.68 -12.07 -8.74
CA PRO A 6 -13.31 -11.88 -8.24
C PRO A 6 -12.44 -13.13 -8.39
N LYS A 7 -13.07 -14.32 -8.29
CA LYS A 7 -12.46 -15.64 -8.52
C LYS A 7 -11.80 -15.78 -9.90
N ASP A 8 -12.34 -15.13 -10.94
CA ASP A 8 -11.88 -15.25 -12.33
C ASP A 8 -10.73 -14.29 -12.70
N THR A 9 -10.27 -13.48 -11.75
CA THR A 9 -9.27 -12.41 -12.00
C THR A 9 -8.00 -12.54 -11.17
N GLN A 10 -7.85 -13.62 -10.39
CA GLN A 10 -6.68 -13.82 -9.55
C GLN A 10 -5.49 -14.40 -10.31
N ASN A 11 -4.32 -13.76 -10.15
CA ASN A 11 -3.05 -14.19 -10.73
C ASN A 11 -2.12 -14.71 -9.63
N PHE A 12 -1.64 -15.95 -9.75
CA PHE A 12 -0.81 -16.59 -8.72
C PHE A 12 0.66 -16.72 -9.15
N ILE A 13 1.59 -16.50 -8.23
CA ILE A 13 3.00 -16.88 -8.41
C ILE A 13 3.22 -18.23 -7.76
N THR A 14 3.41 -19.28 -8.55
CA THR A 14 3.47 -20.67 -8.08
C THR A 14 4.89 -21.23 -8.01
N SER A 15 5.83 -20.68 -8.79
CA SER A 15 7.23 -21.11 -8.77
C SER A 15 7.89 -20.79 -7.43
N LYS A 16 8.28 -21.85 -6.70
CA LYS A 16 9.01 -21.74 -5.42
C LYS A 16 10.27 -20.87 -5.54
N LYS A 17 10.97 -20.93 -6.68
CA LYS A 17 12.14 -20.09 -6.96
C LYS A 17 11.77 -18.60 -6.93
N HIS A 18 10.71 -18.22 -7.65
CA HIS A 18 10.25 -16.84 -7.74
C HIS A 18 9.71 -16.32 -6.40
N VAL A 19 8.96 -17.15 -5.66
CA VAL A 19 8.47 -16.82 -4.32
C VAL A 19 9.63 -16.47 -3.40
N LYS A 20 10.65 -17.34 -3.31
CA LYS A 20 11.83 -17.10 -2.48
C LYS A 20 12.62 -15.87 -2.93
N GLU A 21 12.82 -15.71 -4.23
CA GLU A 21 13.51 -14.55 -4.80
C GLU A 21 12.84 -13.23 -4.40
N ILE A 22 11.50 -13.17 -4.44
CA ILE A 22 10.72 -12.00 -4.03
C ILE A 22 10.84 -11.76 -2.51
N LEU A 23 10.65 -12.80 -1.70
CA LEU A 23 10.72 -12.68 -0.24
C LEU A 23 12.11 -12.26 0.27
N ASN A 24 13.18 -12.63 -0.45
CA ASN A 24 14.56 -12.20 -0.14
C ASN A 24 14.79 -10.68 -0.29
N HIS A 25 13.89 -9.95 -0.95
CA HIS A 25 13.95 -8.48 -1.01
C HIS A 25 13.23 -7.81 0.17
N THR A 26 12.63 -8.59 1.07
CA THR A 26 12.00 -8.09 2.29
C THR A 26 12.96 -8.21 3.48
N ASN A 27 12.74 -7.42 4.52
CA ASN A 27 13.46 -7.58 5.79
C ASN A 27 12.73 -8.50 6.79
N ILE A 28 11.80 -9.35 6.33
CA ILE A 28 11.06 -10.28 7.18
C ILE A 28 12.01 -11.35 7.72
N ASN A 29 11.98 -11.59 9.02
CA ASN A 29 12.84 -12.54 9.71
C ASN A 29 12.10 -13.23 10.87
N LYS A 30 12.81 -14.13 11.55
CA LYS A 30 12.27 -15.05 12.58
C LYS A 30 11.70 -14.39 13.82
N GLN A 31 11.90 -13.08 13.99
CA GLN A 31 11.35 -12.31 15.11
C GLN A 31 10.02 -11.62 14.76
N ASP A 32 9.70 -11.51 13.46
CA ASP A 32 8.55 -10.75 12.98
C ASP A 32 7.25 -11.56 13.02
N ASN A 33 6.16 -10.91 13.42
CA ASN A 33 4.81 -11.36 13.06
C ASN A 33 4.47 -10.82 11.67
N VAL A 34 3.85 -11.64 10.82
CA VAL A 34 3.49 -11.24 9.46
C VAL A 34 1.99 -11.36 9.28
N ILE A 35 1.37 -10.33 8.72
CA ILE A 35 0.01 -10.40 8.18
C ILE A 35 0.13 -10.54 6.66
N GLU A 36 -0.32 -11.66 6.13
CA GLU A 36 -0.40 -11.90 4.69
C GLU A 36 -1.78 -11.49 4.16
N ILE A 37 -1.81 -10.67 3.10
CA ILE A 37 -3.04 -10.26 2.42
C ILE A 37 -3.16 -11.06 1.12
N GLY A 38 -4.17 -11.94 1.07
CA GLY A 38 -4.43 -12.82 -0.06
C GLY A 38 -3.50 -14.02 -0.06
N SER A 39 -3.87 -15.06 0.68
CA SER A 39 -3.09 -16.32 0.75
C SER A 39 -3.02 -17.03 -0.61
N GLY A 40 -4.06 -16.88 -1.42
CA GLY A 40 -4.22 -17.59 -2.67
C GLY A 40 -4.06 -19.10 -2.47
N LYS A 41 -3.16 -19.71 -3.24
CA LYS A 41 -2.86 -21.16 -3.13
C LYS A 41 -1.79 -21.49 -2.06
N GLY A 42 -1.47 -20.57 -1.16
CA GLY A 42 -0.55 -20.79 -0.05
C GLY A 42 0.95 -20.81 -0.40
N HIS A 43 1.34 -20.34 -1.60
CA HIS A 43 2.73 -20.41 -2.06
C HIS A 43 3.64 -19.45 -1.28
N PHE A 44 3.22 -18.20 -1.09
CA PHE A 44 3.92 -17.25 -0.24
C PHE A 44 3.77 -17.62 1.23
N THR A 45 2.55 -17.93 1.67
CA THR A 45 2.25 -18.42 3.01
C THR A 45 3.23 -19.49 3.50
N LYS A 46 3.46 -20.54 2.69
CA LYS A 46 4.38 -21.64 3.05
C LYS A 46 5.81 -21.19 3.31
N GLU A 47 6.30 -20.18 2.60
CA GLU A 47 7.66 -19.67 2.79
C GLU A 47 7.70 -18.60 3.89
N LEU A 48 6.65 -17.77 4.04
CA LEU A 48 6.50 -16.82 5.13
C LEU A 48 6.55 -17.50 6.50
N VAL A 49 5.79 -18.60 6.67
CA VAL A 49 5.77 -19.37 7.92
C VAL A 49 7.15 -19.94 8.30
N LYS A 50 7.98 -20.24 7.29
CA LYS A 50 9.36 -20.71 7.50
C LYS A 50 10.33 -19.60 7.82
N MET A 51 10.03 -18.33 7.55
CA MET A 51 10.96 -17.21 7.76
C MET A 51 10.53 -16.28 8.89
N SER A 52 9.28 -16.31 9.33
CA SER A 52 8.73 -15.44 10.38
C SER A 52 8.52 -16.16 11.72
N ARG A 53 8.22 -15.37 12.76
CA ARG A 53 7.78 -15.86 14.07
C ARG A 53 6.36 -16.42 14.00
N TRP A 54 5.45 -15.67 13.37
CA TRP A 54 4.02 -15.99 13.24
C TRP A 54 3.47 -15.45 11.92
N VAL A 55 2.45 -16.10 11.37
CA VAL A 55 1.71 -15.61 10.18
C VAL A 55 0.20 -15.60 10.44
N ASP A 56 -0.44 -14.46 10.26
CA ASP A 56 -1.90 -14.37 10.08
C ASP A 56 -2.18 -14.17 8.59
N SER A 57 -2.72 -15.19 7.92
CA SER A 57 -2.98 -15.19 6.48
C SER A 57 -4.45 -14.92 6.21
N ILE A 58 -4.75 -13.78 5.58
CA ILE A 58 -6.10 -13.29 5.32
C ILE A 58 -6.49 -13.63 3.89
N GLU A 59 -7.62 -14.30 3.71
CA GLU A 59 -8.13 -14.67 2.40
C GLU A 59 -9.66 -14.55 2.38
N ILE A 60 -10.20 -14.04 1.28
CA ILE A 60 -11.64 -13.81 1.10
C ILE A 60 -12.34 -15.01 0.46
N ASP A 61 -11.59 -15.85 -0.27
CA ASP A 61 -12.13 -17.07 -0.87
C ASP A 61 -11.96 -18.27 0.08
N GLU A 62 -13.08 -18.85 0.51
CA GLU A 62 -13.10 -20.02 1.40
C GLU A 62 -12.38 -21.23 0.82
N ASP A 63 -12.50 -21.48 -0.50
CA ASP A 63 -11.85 -22.61 -1.16
C ASP A 63 -10.32 -22.46 -1.08
N LEU A 64 -9.83 -21.24 -1.28
CA LEU A 64 -8.41 -20.90 -1.16
C LEU A 64 -7.93 -20.96 0.29
N CYS A 65 -8.76 -20.57 1.27
CA CYS A 65 -8.47 -20.78 2.68
C CYS A 65 -8.21 -22.27 2.97
N GLN A 66 -9.07 -23.16 2.50
CA GLN A 66 -8.92 -24.61 2.68
C GLN A 66 -7.67 -25.15 1.99
N VAL A 67 -7.36 -24.69 0.77
CA VAL A 67 -6.12 -25.03 0.06
C VAL A 67 -4.90 -24.60 0.87
N THR A 68 -4.87 -23.35 1.33
CA THR A 68 -3.76 -22.83 2.13
C THR A 68 -3.60 -23.61 3.43
N GLN A 69 -4.69 -23.89 4.16
CA GLN A 69 -4.65 -24.70 5.39
C GLN A 69 -4.02 -26.09 5.16
N LYS A 70 -4.34 -26.76 4.05
CA LYS A 70 -3.70 -28.03 3.67
C LYS A 70 -2.20 -27.86 3.42
N VAL A 71 -1.81 -26.80 2.72
CA VAL A 71 -0.40 -26.49 2.40
C VAL A 71 0.43 -26.22 3.66
N VAL A 72 -0.17 -25.56 4.66
CA VAL A 72 0.52 -25.16 5.90
C VAL A 72 0.26 -26.07 7.09
N LYS A 73 -0.48 -27.17 6.92
CA LYS A 73 -0.79 -28.17 7.97
C LYS A 73 0.42 -28.59 8.83
N PRO A 74 1.65 -28.76 8.28
CA PRO A 74 2.81 -29.13 9.10
C PRO A 74 3.33 -28.05 10.05
N PHE A 75 2.83 -26.81 9.96
CA PHE A 75 3.33 -25.67 10.72
C PHE A 75 2.34 -25.24 11.81
N GLN A 76 2.86 -24.86 12.96
CA GLN A 76 2.04 -24.44 14.11
C GLN A 76 1.98 -22.91 14.28
N ASN A 77 2.89 -22.17 13.63
CA ASN A 77 3.04 -20.73 13.76
C ASN A 77 2.24 -19.95 12.70
N ILE A 78 1.02 -20.39 12.41
CA ILE A 78 0.15 -19.78 11.41
C ILE A 78 -1.33 -19.90 11.77
N LYS A 79 -2.08 -18.85 11.42
CA LYS A 79 -3.55 -18.85 11.35
C LYS A 79 -4.01 -18.42 9.96
N VAL A 80 -4.89 -19.21 9.34
CA VAL A 80 -5.59 -18.83 8.10
C VAL A 80 -6.96 -18.26 8.49
N ILE A 81 -7.25 -17.03 8.06
CA ILE A 81 -8.42 -16.25 8.45
C ILE A 81 -9.25 -15.97 7.21
N HIS A 82 -10.43 -16.58 7.14
CA HIS A 82 -11.42 -16.31 6.10
C HIS A 82 -12.11 -14.98 6.39
N THR A 83 -11.65 -13.90 5.76
CA THR A 83 -12.27 -12.58 5.88
C THR A 83 -11.87 -11.65 4.74
N ASP A 84 -12.70 -10.64 4.50
CA ASP A 84 -12.36 -9.54 3.61
C ASP A 84 -11.30 -8.65 4.28
N ILE A 85 -10.15 -8.48 3.62
CA ILE A 85 -9.09 -7.59 4.11
C ILE A 85 -9.62 -6.18 4.37
N LEU A 86 -10.58 -5.68 3.59
CA LEU A 86 -11.13 -4.33 3.80
C LEU A 86 -11.92 -4.22 5.11
N LYS A 87 -12.42 -5.34 5.65
CA LYS A 87 -13.14 -5.43 6.93
C LYS A 87 -12.26 -5.89 8.10
N PHE A 88 -11.06 -6.39 7.82
CA PHE A 88 -10.15 -6.88 8.85
C PHE A 88 -9.69 -5.75 9.78
N ASN A 89 -9.65 -6.02 11.09
CA ASN A 89 -9.16 -5.09 12.09
C ASN A 89 -7.70 -5.43 12.41
N PHE A 90 -6.78 -4.53 12.05
CA PHE A 90 -5.37 -4.73 12.38
C PHE A 90 -5.11 -4.66 13.90
N PRO A 91 -4.17 -5.47 14.42
CA PRO A 91 -3.74 -5.37 15.81
C PRO A 91 -3.18 -3.98 16.11
N LYS A 92 -3.58 -3.36 17.24
CA LYS A 92 -3.09 -2.04 17.64
C LYS A 92 -1.84 -2.08 18.54
N ASN A 93 -1.71 -3.14 19.34
CA ASN A 93 -0.69 -3.27 20.40
C ASN A 93 0.32 -4.39 20.10
N LYS A 94 0.55 -4.68 18.82
CA LYS A 94 1.51 -5.68 18.38
C LYS A 94 2.31 -5.15 17.21
N ASP A 95 3.59 -5.47 17.20
CA ASP A 95 4.44 -5.24 16.03
C ASP A 95 4.24 -6.37 15.01
N TYR A 96 4.04 -5.96 13.77
CA TYR A 96 3.93 -6.86 12.64
C TYR A 96 4.38 -6.15 11.36
N LYS A 97 4.70 -6.97 10.37
CA LYS A 97 4.91 -6.56 8.98
C LYS A 97 3.75 -7.07 8.13
N ILE A 98 3.53 -6.44 6.99
CA ILE A 98 2.52 -6.90 6.03
C ILE A 98 3.22 -7.42 4.79
N PHE A 99 2.73 -8.52 4.24
CA PHE A 99 3.08 -8.99 2.91
C PHE A 99 1.80 -9.23 2.10
N GLY A 100 1.79 -8.98 0.79
CA GLY A 100 0.65 -9.34 -0.04
C GLY A 100 0.93 -9.33 -1.54
N ASN A 101 0.52 -10.40 -2.22
CA ASN A 101 0.34 -10.40 -3.67
C ASN A 101 -1.10 -9.99 -3.98
N ILE A 102 -1.37 -8.68 -3.93
CA ILE A 102 -2.73 -8.18 -3.84
C ILE A 102 -3.41 -8.08 -5.21
N PRO A 103 -4.74 -8.29 -5.27
CA PRO A 103 -5.49 -8.14 -6.51
C PRO A 103 -5.52 -6.68 -6.99
N PHE A 104 -5.42 -6.49 -8.30
CA PHE A 104 -5.19 -5.17 -8.91
C PHE A 104 -6.40 -4.24 -8.82
N ASN A 105 -7.62 -4.80 -8.88
CA ASN A 105 -8.88 -4.06 -8.85
C ASN A 105 -9.12 -3.31 -7.53
N ILE A 106 -8.65 -3.85 -6.40
CA ILE A 106 -8.82 -3.25 -5.06
C ILE A 106 -7.50 -2.75 -4.45
N SER A 107 -6.43 -2.65 -5.25
CA SER A 107 -5.11 -2.24 -4.76
C SER A 107 -5.12 -0.84 -4.12
N THR A 108 -5.95 0.09 -4.63
CA THR A 108 -6.10 1.43 -4.02
C THR A 108 -6.66 1.33 -2.60
N ASP A 109 -7.70 0.52 -2.41
CA ASP A 109 -8.40 0.42 -1.12
C ASP A 109 -7.56 -0.33 -0.10
N ILE A 110 -6.83 -1.37 -0.52
CA ILE A 110 -5.87 -2.07 0.35
C ILE A 110 -4.76 -1.12 0.79
N VAL A 111 -4.15 -0.36 -0.12
CA VAL A 111 -3.07 0.58 0.25
C VAL A 111 -3.58 1.66 1.19
N LYS A 112 -4.77 2.23 0.96
CA LYS A 112 -5.39 3.19 1.88
C LYS A 112 -5.66 2.57 3.25
N LYS A 113 -6.21 1.36 3.28
CA LYS A 113 -6.48 0.65 4.52
C LYS A 113 -5.19 0.39 5.31
N ILE A 114 -4.12 -0.05 4.66
CA ILE A 114 -2.81 -0.20 5.29
C ILE A 114 -2.31 1.17 5.80
N ALA A 115 -2.37 2.20 4.97
CA ALA A 115 -1.85 3.52 5.34
C ALA A 115 -2.56 4.12 6.55
N PHE A 116 -3.89 4.00 6.63
CA PHE A 116 -4.70 4.76 7.60
C PHE A 116 -5.27 3.93 8.76
N GLU A 117 -5.26 2.60 8.67
CA GLU A 117 -5.83 1.72 9.71
C GLU A 117 -4.84 0.71 10.29
N SER A 118 -3.66 0.54 9.68
CA SER A 118 -2.58 -0.31 10.22
C SER A 118 -1.47 0.55 10.85
N ASN A 119 -0.80 0.01 11.86
CA ASN A 119 0.43 0.54 12.45
C ASN A 119 1.70 -0.22 11.99
N SER A 120 1.59 -1.10 10.98
CA SER A 120 2.75 -1.79 10.40
C SER A 120 3.85 -0.81 9.99
N LYS A 121 5.09 -1.07 10.41
CA LYS A 121 6.27 -0.30 10.02
C LYS A 121 6.68 -0.58 8.58
N TYR A 122 6.59 -1.83 8.13
CA TYR A 122 6.94 -2.25 6.77
C TYR A 122 5.83 -3.10 6.16
N SER A 123 5.34 -2.68 5.00
CA SER A 123 4.35 -3.43 4.22
C SER A 123 4.87 -3.68 2.80
N TYR A 124 5.01 -4.95 2.43
CA TYR A 124 5.54 -5.40 1.15
C TYR A 124 4.41 -5.86 0.25
N LEU A 125 4.22 -5.20 -0.89
CA LEU A 125 3.10 -5.48 -1.78
C LEU A 125 3.59 -5.74 -3.19
N ILE A 126 3.05 -6.77 -3.84
CA ILE A 126 3.19 -6.96 -5.28
C ILE A 126 2.00 -6.29 -5.94
N VAL A 127 2.27 -5.33 -6.82
CA VAL A 127 1.25 -4.53 -7.51
C VAL A 127 1.63 -4.29 -8.96
N GLU A 128 0.69 -3.85 -9.80
CA GLU A 128 1.00 -3.42 -11.17
C GLU A 128 2.05 -2.29 -11.18
N ASN A 129 2.98 -2.34 -12.14
CA ASN A 129 3.99 -1.31 -12.31
C ASN A 129 3.38 0.10 -12.52
N GLY A 130 2.29 0.18 -13.30
CA GLY A 130 1.55 1.43 -13.49
C GLY A 130 0.92 1.96 -12.20
N PHE A 131 0.45 1.07 -11.32
CA PHE A 131 -0.06 1.45 -10.01
C PHE A 131 1.04 1.97 -9.07
N ALA A 132 2.18 1.28 -8.98
CA ALA A 132 3.31 1.75 -8.18
C ALA A 132 3.76 3.17 -8.56
N LYS A 133 3.82 3.49 -9.87
CA LYS A 133 4.10 4.85 -10.35
C LYS A 133 3.03 5.86 -9.91
N ARG A 134 1.75 5.46 -9.88
CA ARG A 134 0.65 6.32 -9.42
C ARG A 134 0.74 6.61 -7.92
N LEU A 135 1.23 5.67 -7.10
CA LEU A 135 1.42 5.86 -5.66
C LEU A 135 2.48 6.94 -5.35
N GLN A 136 3.52 7.03 -6.16
CA GLN A 136 4.60 8.02 -5.98
C GLN A 136 4.30 9.38 -6.65
N ASN A 137 3.19 9.50 -7.37
CA ASN A 137 2.87 10.71 -8.13
C ASN A 137 2.15 11.75 -7.26
N THR A 138 2.89 12.75 -6.79
CA THR A 138 2.39 13.89 -5.99
C THR A 138 1.47 14.86 -6.76
N LYS A 139 1.18 14.61 -8.04
CA LYS A 139 0.12 15.30 -8.79
C LYS A 139 -1.24 14.65 -8.64
N ARG A 140 -1.31 13.49 -7.99
CA ARG A 140 -2.56 12.75 -7.75
C ARG A 140 -2.87 12.75 -6.27
N ALA A 141 -4.15 12.82 -5.92
CA ALA A 141 -4.59 12.85 -4.53
C ALA A 141 -4.02 11.67 -3.73
N LEU A 142 -4.06 10.46 -4.29
CA LEU A 142 -3.54 9.27 -3.63
C LEU A 142 -2.06 9.41 -3.23
N GLY A 143 -1.20 9.94 -4.12
CA GLY A 143 0.22 10.11 -3.80
C GLY A 143 0.45 11.14 -2.69
N LEU A 144 -0.28 12.26 -2.74
CA LEU A 144 -0.23 13.30 -1.70
C LEU A 144 -0.77 12.83 -0.34
N LEU A 145 -1.80 11.98 -0.33
CA LEU A 145 -2.36 11.41 0.89
C LEU A 145 -1.43 10.36 1.51
N LEU A 146 -0.70 9.59 0.69
CA LEU A 146 0.18 8.54 1.19
C LEU A 146 1.55 9.08 1.65
N MET A 147 2.10 10.09 0.97
CA MET A 147 3.44 10.62 1.28
C MET A 147 3.56 11.25 2.68
N VAL A 148 2.44 11.54 3.35
CA VAL A 148 2.43 12.08 4.71
C VAL A 148 2.45 11.01 5.78
N GLU A 149 2.23 9.75 5.40
CA GLU A 149 2.25 8.58 6.30
C GLU A 149 3.37 7.59 5.96
N LEU A 150 3.74 7.50 4.68
CA LEU A 150 4.55 6.42 4.13
C LEU A 150 5.61 6.91 3.13
N ASP A 151 6.80 6.32 3.22
CA ASP A 151 7.79 6.31 2.15
C ASP A 151 7.55 5.08 1.26
N ILE A 152 7.40 5.30 -0.05
CA ILE A 152 7.06 4.25 -1.01
C ILE A 152 8.23 4.02 -1.96
N ARG A 153 8.76 2.80 -1.98
CA ARG A 153 9.91 2.42 -2.84
C ARG A 153 9.61 1.16 -3.64
N VAL A 154 10.05 1.15 -4.90
CA VAL A 154 10.05 -0.07 -5.72
C VAL A 154 11.32 -0.85 -5.39
N LEU A 155 11.16 -2.09 -4.93
CA LEU A 155 12.27 -2.96 -4.57
C LEU A 155 12.71 -3.85 -5.73
N LYS A 156 11.74 -4.33 -6.52
CA LYS A 156 12.01 -5.31 -7.57
C LYS A 156 10.95 -5.31 -8.66
N LYS A 157 11.36 -5.50 -9.91
CA LYS A 157 10.45 -5.87 -11.00
C LYS A 157 10.02 -7.33 -10.87
N VAL A 158 8.72 -7.59 -11.00
CA VAL A 158 8.13 -8.93 -10.98
C VAL A 158 7.50 -9.16 -12.36
N PRO A 159 8.21 -9.84 -13.29
CA PRO A 159 7.73 -10.03 -14.65
C PRO A 159 6.37 -10.72 -14.68
N ARG A 160 5.48 -10.32 -15.59
CA ARG A 160 4.17 -10.98 -15.75
C ARG A 160 4.25 -12.48 -15.99
N ALA A 161 5.36 -12.97 -16.55
CA ALA A 161 5.62 -14.39 -16.77
C ALA A 161 5.74 -15.22 -15.47
N TYR A 162 5.90 -14.56 -14.31
CA TYR A 162 5.92 -15.24 -13.01
C TYR A 162 4.52 -15.70 -12.56
N PHE A 163 3.48 -15.16 -13.18
CA PHE A 163 2.10 -15.35 -12.77
C PHE A 163 1.36 -16.35 -13.66
N HIS A 164 0.40 -17.05 -13.06
CA HIS A 164 -0.59 -17.86 -13.75
C HIS A 164 -1.99 -17.66 -13.15
N PRO A 165 -3.01 -17.30 -13.96
CA PRO A 165 -2.92 -16.88 -15.36
C PRO A 165 -1.99 -15.68 -15.55
N LYS A 166 -1.45 -15.50 -16.76
CA LYS A 166 -0.51 -14.40 -17.06
C LYS A 166 -1.27 -13.07 -17.21
N PRO A 167 -0.95 -12.01 -16.44
CA PRO A 167 -1.58 -10.71 -16.59
C PRO A 167 -1.08 -9.98 -17.84
N ASN A 168 -1.79 -8.92 -18.22
CA ASN A 168 -1.45 -8.10 -19.39
C ASN A 168 -0.29 -7.13 -19.14
N VAL A 169 -0.01 -6.83 -17.87
CA VAL A 169 1.00 -5.85 -17.44
C VAL A 169 2.01 -6.49 -16.49
N ASP A 170 3.21 -5.90 -16.43
CA ASP A 170 4.20 -6.29 -15.43
C ASP A 170 3.84 -5.76 -14.03
N SER A 171 4.32 -6.49 -13.03
CA SER A 171 4.18 -6.13 -11.63
C SER A 171 5.53 -5.69 -11.05
N VAL A 172 5.46 -5.10 -9.86
CA VAL A 172 6.62 -4.75 -9.05
C VAL A 172 6.35 -5.10 -7.60
N LEU A 173 7.40 -5.47 -6.87
CA LEU A 173 7.39 -5.50 -5.42
C LEU A 173 7.70 -4.08 -4.94
N ILE A 174 6.80 -3.52 -4.14
CA ILE A 174 6.99 -2.25 -3.43
C ILE A 174 7.11 -2.49 -1.93
N VAL A 175 7.78 -1.57 -1.25
CA VAL A 175 7.68 -1.38 0.20
C VAL A 175 6.96 -0.08 0.48
N LEU A 176 6.00 -0.15 1.40
CA LEU A 176 5.44 0.99 2.11
C LEU A 176 6.10 0.99 3.49
N GLU A 177 6.97 1.96 3.73
CA GLU A 177 7.61 2.15 5.01
C GLU A 177 6.94 3.30 5.77
N ARG A 178 6.42 3.00 6.96
CA ARG A 178 5.78 4.02 7.79
C ARG A 178 6.82 4.91 8.46
N HIS A 179 6.65 6.21 8.35
CA HIS A 179 7.43 7.19 9.10
C HIS A 179 6.53 7.92 10.10
N GLN A 180 7.11 8.85 10.86
CA GLN A 180 6.31 9.75 11.68
C GLN A 180 5.39 10.57 10.79
N PRO A 181 4.09 10.68 11.10
CA PRO A 181 3.15 11.43 10.28
C PRO A 181 3.62 12.86 10.07
N LEU A 182 3.62 13.32 8.83
CA LEU A 182 4.02 14.70 8.48
C LEU A 182 2.90 15.71 8.74
N ILE A 183 1.69 15.22 8.98
CA ILE A 183 0.49 15.99 9.28
C ILE A 183 -0.03 15.55 10.64
N LEU A 184 -0.35 16.52 11.51
CA LEU A 184 -0.95 16.22 12.80
C LEU A 184 -2.34 15.62 12.60
N LYS A 185 -2.72 14.64 13.44
CA LYS A 185 -4.02 13.96 13.37
C LYS A 185 -5.21 14.94 13.35
N LYS A 186 -5.12 16.06 14.09
CA LYS A 186 -6.16 17.11 14.12
C LYS A 186 -6.33 17.84 12.79
N ASP A 187 -5.27 17.95 12.00
CA ASP A 187 -5.25 18.67 10.73
C ASP A 187 -5.54 17.76 9.54
N TYR A 188 -5.61 16.44 9.73
CA TYR A 188 -5.68 15.48 8.64
C TYR A 188 -6.94 15.61 7.78
N LYS A 189 -8.09 15.91 8.39
CA LYS A 189 -9.34 16.15 7.64
C LYS A 189 -9.23 17.38 6.73
N GLU A 190 -8.61 18.44 7.25
CA GLU A 190 -8.37 19.67 6.49
C GLU A 190 -7.35 19.42 5.37
N TYR A 191 -6.25 18.72 5.67
CA TYR A 191 -5.26 18.29 4.70
C TYR A 191 -5.89 17.48 3.55
N GLN A 192 -6.77 16.54 3.87
CA GLN A 192 -7.46 15.74 2.88
C GLN A 192 -8.33 16.60 1.96
N SER A 193 -9.10 17.56 2.51
CA SER A 193 -9.90 18.50 1.72
C SER A 193 -9.01 19.37 0.82
N PHE A 194 -7.90 19.87 1.38
CA PHE A 194 -6.90 20.67 0.67
C PHE A 194 -6.33 19.89 -0.53
N VAL A 195 -5.91 18.64 -0.32
CA VAL A 195 -5.34 17.78 -1.37
C VAL A 195 -6.33 17.61 -2.54
N TYR A 196 -7.60 17.32 -2.27
CA TYR A 196 -8.58 17.11 -3.34
C TYR A 196 -8.80 18.37 -4.19
N LYS A 197 -9.00 19.54 -3.54
CA LYS A 197 -9.13 20.83 -4.25
C LYS A 197 -7.85 21.18 -5.01
N TRP A 198 -6.68 20.91 -4.42
CA TRP A 198 -5.38 21.20 -5.03
C TRP A 198 -5.17 20.44 -6.35
N VAL A 199 -5.41 19.12 -6.35
CA VAL A 199 -5.19 18.31 -7.57
C VAL A 199 -6.21 18.61 -8.67
N ASN A 200 -7.40 19.08 -8.30
CA ASN A 200 -8.42 19.59 -9.21
C ASN A 200 -8.14 21.02 -9.71
N ARG A 201 -7.04 21.65 -9.26
CA ARG A 201 -6.65 23.02 -9.60
C ARG A 201 -7.65 24.08 -9.14
N GLU A 202 -8.39 23.80 -8.08
CA GLU A 202 -9.34 24.72 -7.45
C GLU A 202 -8.61 25.74 -6.55
N TYR A 203 -7.51 26.34 -7.04
CA TYR A 203 -6.63 27.19 -6.23
C TYR A 203 -7.33 28.42 -5.65
N ARG A 204 -8.36 28.94 -6.34
CA ARG A 204 -9.17 30.07 -5.86
C ARG A 204 -10.10 29.72 -4.71
N VAL A 205 -10.43 28.44 -4.54
CA VAL A 205 -11.18 27.93 -3.37
C VAL A 205 -10.24 27.80 -2.17
N LEU A 206 -8.95 27.55 -2.41
CA LEU A 206 -7.94 27.39 -1.36
C LEU A 206 -7.35 28.72 -0.92
N PHE A 207 -7.18 29.67 -1.83
CA PHE A 207 -6.44 30.91 -1.59
C PHE A 207 -7.03 32.08 -2.38
N THR A 208 -6.97 33.28 -1.81
CA THR A 208 -7.00 34.51 -2.60
C THR A 208 -5.75 34.62 -3.48
N LYS A 209 -5.78 35.49 -4.51
CA LYS A 209 -4.61 35.71 -5.39
C LYS A 209 -3.34 36.10 -4.60
N ASN A 210 -3.48 36.94 -3.59
CA ASN A 210 -2.36 37.42 -2.77
C ASN A 210 -1.81 36.31 -1.88
N GLN A 211 -2.69 35.58 -1.18
CA GLN A 211 -2.30 34.43 -0.35
C GLN A 211 -1.59 33.36 -1.17
N PHE A 212 -2.11 33.03 -2.36
CA PHE A 212 -1.50 32.02 -3.22
C PHE A 212 -0.08 32.42 -3.64
N ARG A 213 0.11 33.68 -4.06
CA ARG A 213 1.43 34.20 -4.45
C ARG A 213 2.42 34.16 -3.27
N GLN A 214 1.96 34.53 -2.08
CA GLN A 214 2.78 34.49 -0.87
C GLN A 214 3.14 33.05 -0.47
N ALA A 215 2.18 32.12 -0.50
CA ALA A 215 2.42 30.71 -0.20
C ALA A 215 3.46 30.09 -1.15
N LEU A 216 3.35 30.33 -2.46
CA LEU A 216 4.33 29.85 -3.45
C LEU A 216 5.71 30.47 -3.25
N LYS A 217 5.77 31.76 -2.91
CA LYS A 217 7.04 32.46 -2.61
C LYS A 217 7.69 31.89 -1.35
N HIS A 218 6.92 31.72 -0.28
CA HIS A 218 7.40 31.20 0.99
C HIS A 218 7.92 29.75 0.85
N ALA A 219 7.22 28.93 0.06
CA ALA A 219 7.65 27.58 -0.25
C ALA A 219 8.81 27.51 -1.26
N ASN A 220 9.34 28.62 -1.76
CA ASN A 220 10.38 28.65 -2.81
C ASN A 220 9.99 27.83 -4.06
N VAL A 221 8.75 27.96 -4.52
CA VAL A 221 8.26 27.27 -5.72
C VAL A 221 8.57 28.06 -6.98
N THR A 222 9.39 27.48 -7.85
CA THR A 222 9.67 28.02 -9.19
C THR A 222 8.76 27.42 -10.27
N ASN A 223 8.28 26.18 -10.07
CA ASN A 223 7.39 25.49 -10.99
C ASN A 223 6.32 24.69 -10.24
N ILE A 224 5.07 25.16 -10.28
CA ILE A 224 3.93 24.50 -9.62
C ILE A 224 3.64 23.08 -10.16
N ASN A 225 4.07 22.78 -11.39
CA ASN A 225 3.92 21.45 -11.97
C ASN A 225 4.99 20.46 -11.48
N LYS A 226 5.94 20.89 -10.64
CA LYS A 226 7.01 20.05 -10.09
C LYS A 226 7.31 20.46 -8.65
N LEU A 227 6.40 20.09 -7.74
CA LEU A 227 6.58 20.30 -6.32
C LEU A 227 7.30 19.12 -5.66
N SER A 228 8.29 19.44 -4.83
CA SER A 228 8.80 18.52 -3.81
C SER A 228 7.77 18.30 -2.69
N LYS A 229 8.01 17.27 -1.88
CA LYS A 229 7.20 16.97 -0.70
C LYS A 229 7.19 18.15 0.27
N GLU A 230 8.36 18.73 0.52
CA GLU A 230 8.60 19.84 1.43
C GLU A 230 7.88 21.11 0.96
N GLN A 231 7.94 21.40 -0.35
CA GLN A 231 7.22 22.52 -0.96
C GLN A 231 5.70 22.38 -0.80
N PHE A 232 5.16 21.19 -1.07
CA PHE A 232 3.72 20.96 -0.94
C PHE A 232 3.24 21.13 0.51
N LEU A 233 3.99 20.58 1.47
CA LEU A 233 3.68 20.72 2.90
C LEU A 233 3.80 22.18 3.36
N SER A 234 4.79 22.93 2.88
CA SER A 234 4.92 24.36 3.17
C SER A 234 3.70 25.16 2.67
N ILE A 235 3.21 24.87 1.46
CA ILE A 235 2.00 25.49 0.91
C ILE A 235 0.77 25.14 1.78
N PHE A 236 0.62 23.89 2.19
CA PHE A 236 -0.46 23.48 3.08
C PHE A 236 -0.38 24.20 4.44
N ASN A 237 0.82 24.34 5.01
CA ASN A 237 1.00 25.09 6.25
C ASN A 237 0.65 26.58 6.08
N SER A 238 0.99 27.19 4.94
CA SER A 238 0.53 28.55 4.62
C SER A 238 -0.98 28.64 4.50
N TYR A 239 -1.63 27.65 3.87
CA TYR A 239 -3.10 27.58 3.80
C TYR A 239 -3.74 27.62 5.19
N LYS A 240 -3.23 26.84 6.13
CA LYS A 240 -3.72 26.80 7.51
C LYS A 240 -3.55 28.13 8.26
N LEU A 241 -2.48 28.87 8.00
CA LEU A 241 -2.21 30.16 8.66
C LEU A 241 -3.10 31.30 8.15
N PHE A 242 -3.72 31.12 6.98
CA PHE A 242 -4.58 32.13 6.37
C PHE A 242 -6.07 31.97 6.70
N GLN A 243 -6.46 30.84 7.31
CA GLN A 243 -7.80 30.61 7.86
C GLN A 243 -7.87 31.18 9.27
#